data_AF-A0A8C2T2Z6-F1
#
_entry.id   AF-A0A8C2T2Z6-F1
#
_cell.length_a   1.000
_cell.length_b   1.000
_cell.length_c   1.000
_cell.angle_alpha   90.00
_cell.angle_beta   90.00
_cell.angle_gamma   90.00
#
_symmetry.space_group_name_H-M   'P 1'
#
loop_
_entity.id
_entity.type
_entity.pdbx_description
1 polymer ?
#
loop_
_entity_poly.entity_id
_entity_poly.type
_entity_poly.pdbx_seq_one_letter_code
_entity_poly.pdbx_strand_id
1 'polypeptide(L)'
;CLLRRTLFGLPRTKVGSAVTHPRSSTAATGASSEDIWLKWGLLLVPLTAFCLGTWQIQRRKWKLDLIAQLASRLSSEPIPLTLDPMELKELEYRPVKVRGHFDHSKELYILPRSLVDPEREAREAGRLTSHAENGANVITPFYCTDLGVTILVNRGFVPKKKLKPETRLKGQIEEEIDLTGVVRLSEKRKPFVPENNAEKNRWHYRDLEAMAKVTGAEPIFIDADFRSTVPGGPIGGQTRVSLRNEHMQYIITWYGLCAATSFLWYRKFIRKVPV
;
A
#
# COMPACT_ATOMS: atom_id res chain seq x y z
N CYS A 1 76.77 25.01 -22.44
CA CYS A 1 76.64 26.48 -22.33
C CYS A 1 76.23 26.82 -20.92
N LEU A 2 77.18 27.28 -20.10
CA LEU A 2 77.40 28.72 -19.86
C LEU A 2 76.19 29.32 -19.12
N LEU A 3 76.30 29.94 -17.96
CA LEU A 3 77.41 30.23 -17.06
C LEU A 3 76.75 30.99 -15.88
N ARG A 4 77.25 30.80 -14.66
CA ARG A 4 77.60 31.88 -13.68
C ARG A 4 76.49 32.89 -13.29
N ARG A 5 76.34 33.29 -12.02
CA ARG A 5 77.38 33.83 -11.11
C ARG A 5 76.62 34.22 -9.82
N THR A 6 77.03 33.74 -8.63
CA THR A 6 77.80 34.49 -7.58
C THR A 6 77.01 35.58 -6.81
N LEU A 7 77.28 35.98 -5.56
CA LEU A 7 78.46 35.90 -4.65
C LEU A 7 77.96 36.27 -3.22
N PHE A 8 78.54 35.60 -2.21
CA PHE A 8 79.11 36.12 -0.94
C PHE A 8 78.36 37.02 0.06
N GLY A 9 78.56 36.70 1.36
CA GLY A 9 78.69 37.71 2.42
C GLY A 9 78.41 37.24 3.86
N LEU A 10 79.44 36.73 4.56
CA LEU A 10 79.53 36.42 6.01
C LEU A 10 79.38 37.67 6.94
N PRO A 11 79.65 37.61 8.26
CA PRO A 11 78.99 36.91 9.38
C PRO A 11 78.63 37.88 10.53
N ARG A 12 77.85 37.49 11.55
CA ARG A 12 78.06 37.99 12.94
C ARG A 12 77.19 37.32 14.01
N THR A 13 77.87 36.79 15.01
CA THR A 13 77.39 36.44 16.35
C THR A 13 77.01 37.69 17.17
N LYS A 14 75.88 37.65 17.87
CA LYS A 14 75.59 38.35 19.15
C LYS A 14 74.35 37.67 19.77
N VAL A 15 74.54 36.79 20.75
CA VAL A 15 74.43 37.06 22.20
C VAL A 15 73.06 37.64 22.60
N GLY A 16 72.29 36.81 23.31
CA GLY A 16 71.52 37.21 24.49
C GLY A 16 70.13 37.81 24.27
N SER A 17 69.11 36.98 24.43
CA SER A 17 68.15 37.14 25.54
C SER A 17 67.12 36.01 25.49
N ALA A 18 67.10 35.22 26.56
CA ALA A 18 66.01 34.31 26.86
C ALA A 18 64.74 35.14 27.11
N VAL A 19 63.80 35.06 26.17
CA VAL A 19 62.40 35.44 26.41
C VAL A 19 61.61 34.15 26.33
N THR A 20 61.41 33.52 27.48
CA THR A 20 60.40 32.49 27.66
C THR A 20 59.03 33.13 27.54
N HIS A 21 58.43 33.07 26.35
CA HIS A 21 56.99 33.28 26.21
C HIS A 21 56.25 32.08 26.82
N PRO A 22 55.28 32.29 27.73
CA PRO A 22 54.42 31.21 28.16
C PRO A 22 53.59 30.76 26.96
N ARG A 23 53.73 29.48 26.60
CA ARG A 23 52.91 28.84 25.56
C ARG A 23 51.50 28.71 26.14
N SER A 24 50.63 29.66 25.81
CA SER A 24 49.22 29.67 26.20
C SER A 24 48.57 28.33 25.81
N SER A 25 48.25 27.54 26.83
CA SER A 25 47.50 26.31 26.76
C SER A 25 46.01 26.60 26.54
N THR A 26 45.63 26.91 25.29
CA THR A 26 44.22 27.15 24.92
C THR A 26 43.68 26.12 23.93
N ALA A 27 44.33 24.97 23.77
CA ALA A 27 43.92 23.91 22.83
C ALA A 27 43.13 22.76 23.47
N ALA A 28 43.08 22.66 24.80
CA ALA A 28 42.51 21.49 25.49
C ALA A 28 40.98 21.54 25.69
N THR A 29 40.37 22.72 25.66
CA THR A 29 38.92 22.89 25.91
C THR A 29 38.04 22.65 24.68
N GLY A 30 38.56 22.85 23.45
CA GLY A 30 37.82 22.61 22.21
C GLY A 30 37.68 21.13 21.86
N ALA A 31 38.73 20.34 22.04
CA ALA A 31 38.70 18.89 21.73
C ALA A 31 37.73 18.12 22.65
N SER A 32 37.65 18.51 23.93
CA SER A 32 36.74 17.88 24.89
C SER A 32 35.26 18.11 24.57
N SER A 33 34.88 19.29 24.10
CA SER A 33 33.48 19.59 23.78
C SER A 33 33.06 18.91 22.48
N GLU A 34 33.91 18.93 21.45
CA GLU A 34 33.67 18.25 20.17
C GLU A 34 33.52 16.73 20.34
N ASP A 35 34.36 16.09 21.16
CA ASP A 35 34.25 14.66 21.45
C ASP A 35 32.96 14.30 22.22
N ILE A 36 32.50 15.17 23.11
CA ILE A 36 31.22 15.01 23.82
C ILE A 36 30.05 15.13 22.84
N TRP A 37 30.06 16.17 21.98
CA TRP A 37 29.04 16.34 20.94
C TRP A 37 29.01 15.17 19.95
N LEU A 38 30.17 14.68 19.52
CA LEU A 38 30.27 13.52 18.63
C LEU A 38 29.75 12.25 19.31
N LYS A 39 30.11 12.03 20.58
CA LYS A 39 29.67 10.86 21.35
C LYS A 39 28.16 10.81 21.51
N TRP A 40 27.53 11.92 21.92
CA TRP A 40 26.08 11.96 22.10
C TRP A 40 25.32 12.06 20.77
N GLY A 41 25.86 12.79 19.79
CA GLY A 41 25.30 12.89 18.45
C GLY A 41 25.23 11.52 17.75
N LEU A 42 26.26 10.69 17.90
CA LEU A 42 26.28 9.35 17.29
C LEU A 42 25.33 8.36 17.99
N LEU A 43 24.97 8.61 19.26
CA LEU A 43 23.98 7.81 20.00
C LEU A 43 22.53 8.09 19.55
N LEU A 44 22.29 9.22 18.88
CA LEU A 44 20.97 9.54 18.31
C LEU A 44 20.57 8.54 17.22
N VAL A 45 21.53 8.00 16.48
CA VAL A 45 21.27 7.04 15.39
C VAL A 45 20.64 5.74 15.90
N PRO A 46 21.21 4.99 16.87
CA PRO A 46 20.56 3.81 17.41
C PRO A 46 19.24 4.14 18.12
N LEU A 47 19.13 5.29 18.80
CA LEU A 47 17.90 5.71 19.45
C LEU A 47 16.76 5.91 18.44
N THR A 48 17.01 6.65 17.37
CA THR A 48 16.03 6.87 16.30
C THR A 48 15.66 5.56 15.59
N ALA A 49 16.64 4.70 15.31
CA ALA A 49 16.40 3.38 14.74
C ALA A 49 15.53 2.49 15.64
N PHE A 50 15.74 2.52 16.97
CA PHE A 50 14.92 1.81 17.94
C PHE A 50 13.48 2.33 17.97
N CYS A 51 13.29 3.65 17.98
CA CYS A 51 11.97 4.27 17.91
C CYS A 51 11.23 3.88 16.63
N LEU A 52 11.92 3.91 15.49
CA LEU A 52 11.35 3.51 14.20
C LEU A 52 11.00 2.02 14.17
N GLY A 53 11.87 1.14 14.70
CA GLY A 53 11.57 -0.29 14.82
C GLY A 53 10.34 -0.56 15.67
N THR A 54 10.21 0.14 16.80
CA THR A 54 9.07 0.03 17.72
C THR A 54 7.78 0.53 17.07
N TRP A 55 7.84 1.65 16.36
CA TRP A 55 6.73 2.17 15.58
C TRP A 55 6.26 1.17 14.50
N GLN A 56 7.19 0.50 13.81
CA GLN A 56 6.85 -0.51 12.81
C GLN A 56 6.11 -1.71 13.42
N ILE A 57 6.46 -2.15 14.64
CA ILE A 57 5.71 -3.19 15.37
C ILE A 57 4.27 -2.71 15.64
N GLN A 58 4.12 -1.53 16.23
CA GLN A 58 2.80 -1.00 16.57
C GLN A 58 1.93 -0.80 15.32
N ARG A 59 2.54 -0.28 14.24
CA ARG A 59 1.89 -0.09 12.94
C ARG A 59 1.44 -1.42 12.34
N ARG A 60 2.27 -2.46 12.43
CA ARG A 60 1.92 -3.82 12.00
C ARG A 60 0.74 -4.37 12.79
N LYS A 61 0.76 -4.24 14.13
CA LYS A 61 -0.34 -4.71 14.99
C LYS A 61 -1.65 -4.03 14.64
N TRP A 62 -1.68 -2.69 14.60
CA TRP A 62 -2.85 -1.91 14.18
C TRP A 62 -3.42 -2.38 12.83
N LYS A 63 -2.53 -2.64 11.87
CA LYS A 63 -2.90 -3.11 10.54
C LYS A 63 -3.52 -4.51 10.56
N LEU A 64 -2.95 -5.44 11.33
CA LEU A 64 -3.50 -6.79 11.51
C LEU A 64 -4.87 -6.73 12.17
N ASP A 65 -5.05 -5.88 13.18
CA ASP A 65 -6.33 -5.70 13.87
C ASP A 65 -7.41 -5.17 12.89
N LEU A 66 -7.05 -4.26 11.98
CA LEU A 66 -7.95 -3.76 10.94
C LEU A 66 -8.35 -4.86 9.94
N ILE A 67 -7.40 -5.69 9.51
CA ILE A 67 -7.68 -6.83 8.61
C ILE A 67 -8.61 -7.82 9.32
N ALA A 68 -8.36 -8.12 10.59
CA ALA A 68 -9.19 -9.04 11.36
C ALA A 68 -10.64 -8.53 11.50
N GLN A 69 -10.82 -7.23 11.74
CA GLN A 69 -12.15 -6.60 11.78
C GLN A 69 -12.88 -6.71 10.43
N LEU A 70 -12.20 -6.42 9.33
CA LEU A 70 -12.78 -6.55 7.98
C LEU A 70 -13.12 -8.00 7.64
N ALA A 71 -12.23 -8.94 7.96
CA ALA A 71 -12.46 -10.37 7.75
C ALA A 71 -13.69 -10.85 8.54
N SER A 72 -13.83 -10.43 9.80
CA SER A 72 -15.00 -10.73 10.65
C SER A 72 -16.31 -10.21 10.04
N ARG A 73 -16.30 -8.98 9.51
CA ARG A 73 -17.48 -8.43 8.81
C ARG A 73 -17.85 -9.25 7.58
N LEU A 74 -16.87 -9.66 6.78
CA LEU A 74 -17.10 -10.44 5.56
C LEU A 74 -17.57 -11.87 5.82
N SER A 75 -17.14 -12.48 6.92
CA SER A 75 -17.54 -13.83 7.31
C SER A 75 -18.86 -13.89 8.09
N SER A 76 -19.49 -12.75 8.35
CA SER A 76 -20.75 -12.71 9.09
C SER A 76 -21.92 -13.27 8.27
N GLU A 77 -23.03 -13.61 8.94
CA GLU A 77 -24.19 -14.15 8.25
C GLU A 77 -24.80 -13.11 7.30
N PRO A 78 -25.10 -13.49 6.04
CA PRO A 78 -25.72 -12.56 5.10
C PRO A 78 -27.12 -12.17 5.52
N ILE A 79 -27.40 -10.87 5.51
CA ILE A 79 -28.71 -10.29 5.86
C ILE A 79 -29.45 -9.81 4.60
N PRO A 80 -30.77 -9.56 4.64
CA PRO A 80 -31.46 -8.91 3.54
C PRO A 80 -30.89 -7.51 3.25
N LEU A 81 -30.81 -7.13 1.96
CA LEU A 81 -30.39 -5.79 1.57
C LEU A 81 -31.43 -4.74 1.98
N THR A 82 -30.96 -3.62 2.51
CA THR A 82 -31.79 -2.44 2.85
C THR A 82 -31.57 -1.32 1.84
N LEU A 83 -32.57 -0.46 1.66
CA LEU A 83 -32.53 0.66 0.71
C LEU A 83 -32.14 1.99 1.39
N ASP A 84 -32.13 2.05 2.72
CA ASP A 84 -31.74 3.26 3.44
C ASP A 84 -30.24 3.55 3.26
N PRO A 85 -29.85 4.71 2.68
CA PRO A 85 -28.46 5.09 2.52
C PRO A 85 -27.67 5.14 3.83
N MET A 86 -28.32 5.40 4.97
CA MET A 86 -27.62 5.44 6.26
C MET A 86 -27.26 4.03 6.74
N GLU A 87 -28.20 3.10 6.68
CA GLU A 87 -27.94 1.69 6.97
C GLU A 87 -26.91 1.08 6.00
N LEU A 88 -27.00 1.40 4.71
CA LEU A 88 -26.04 0.91 3.70
C LEU A 88 -24.59 1.27 4.01
N LYS A 89 -24.33 2.43 4.64
CA LYS A 89 -22.99 2.82 5.08
C LYS A 89 -22.46 1.89 6.17
N GLU A 90 -23.30 1.53 7.13
CA GLU A 90 -22.95 0.61 8.20
C GLU A 90 -22.72 -0.82 7.69
N LEU A 91 -23.37 -1.17 6.57
CA LEU A 91 -23.21 -2.45 5.90
C LEU A 91 -21.94 -2.57 5.04
N GLU A 92 -21.05 -1.57 4.97
CA GLU A 92 -19.81 -1.72 4.19
C GLU A 92 -18.99 -2.94 4.69
N TYR A 93 -18.63 -3.82 3.74
CA TYR A 93 -17.99 -5.12 3.97
C TYR A 93 -18.87 -6.19 4.65
N ARG A 94 -20.18 -5.98 4.76
CA ARG A 94 -21.13 -6.99 5.22
C ARG A 94 -21.76 -7.72 4.03
N PRO A 95 -21.90 -9.05 4.11
CA PRO A 95 -22.64 -9.80 3.11
C PRO A 95 -24.15 -9.53 3.22
N VAL A 96 -24.79 -9.44 2.08
CA VAL A 96 -26.23 -9.26 1.91
C VAL A 96 -26.77 -10.24 0.89
N LYS A 97 -28.06 -10.58 1.00
CA LYS A 97 -28.78 -11.40 0.03
C LYS A 97 -29.79 -10.56 -0.74
N VAL A 98 -29.87 -10.82 -2.03
CA VAL A 98 -30.88 -10.27 -2.93
C VAL A 98 -31.35 -11.37 -3.89
N ARG A 99 -32.63 -11.30 -4.27
CA ARG A 99 -33.21 -12.17 -5.29
C ARG A 99 -33.62 -11.33 -6.50
N GLY A 100 -33.44 -11.87 -7.69
CA GLY A 100 -33.75 -11.13 -8.92
C GLY A 100 -32.99 -11.63 -10.13
N HIS A 101 -32.96 -10.80 -11.19
CA HIS A 101 -32.30 -11.15 -12.45
C HIS A 101 -31.40 -10.01 -12.96
N PHE A 102 -30.43 -10.35 -13.81
CA PHE A 102 -29.51 -9.39 -14.41
C PHE A 102 -30.12 -8.71 -15.64
N ASP A 103 -29.77 -7.42 -15.85
CA ASP A 103 -29.93 -6.72 -17.12
C ASP A 103 -28.57 -6.68 -17.84
N HIS A 104 -28.32 -7.70 -18.67
CA HIS A 104 -27.08 -7.84 -19.42
C HIS A 104 -26.91 -6.81 -20.55
N SER A 105 -27.96 -6.06 -20.90
CA SER A 105 -27.87 -5.03 -21.95
C SER A 105 -27.09 -3.78 -21.50
N LYS A 106 -26.95 -3.60 -20.18
CA LYS A 106 -26.35 -2.41 -19.55
C LYS A 106 -25.11 -2.72 -18.72
N GLU A 107 -24.37 -3.77 -19.08
CA GLU A 107 -23.12 -4.11 -18.39
C GLU A 107 -22.08 -2.97 -18.48
N LEU A 108 -21.43 -2.68 -17.37
CA LEU A 108 -20.33 -1.73 -17.25
C LEU A 108 -19.01 -2.43 -16.95
N TYR A 109 -17.89 -1.83 -17.38
CA TYR A 109 -16.57 -2.43 -17.20
C TYR A 109 -15.64 -1.52 -16.39
N ILE A 110 -15.20 -2.00 -15.23
CA ILE A 110 -14.11 -1.36 -14.48
C ILE A 110 -12.79 -2.00 -14.89
N LEU A 111 -11.87 -1.22 -15.47
CA LEU A 111 -10.58 -1.68 -15.98
C LEU A 111 -9.48 -0.60 -15.87
N PRO A 112 -8.19 -0.99 -15.81
CA PRO A 112 -7.70 -2.36 -15.71
C PRO A 112 -7.89 -2.95 -14.31
N ARG A 113 -8.21 -4.24 -14.24
CA ARG A 113 -8.21 -5.03 -13.01
C ARG A 113 -7.32 -6.25 -13.18
N SER A 114 -6.79 -6.75 -12.07
CA SER A 114 -6.08 -8.02 -12.02
C SER A 114 -6.92 -9.01 -11.24
N LEU A 115 -6.88 -10.28 -11.65
CA LEU A 115 -7.52 -11.36 -10.91
C LEU A 115 -7.01 -11.37 -9.45
N VAL A 116 -7.95 -11.41 -8.51
CA VAL A 116 -7.69 -11.62 -7.09
C VAL A 116 -7.79 -13.11 -6.83
N ASP A 117 -6.66 -13.73 -6.57
CA ASP A 117 -6.55 -15.14 -6.24
C ASP A 117 -5.54 -15.27 -5.08
N PRO A 118 -6.02 -15.43 -3.83
CA PRO A 118 -5.16 -15.48 -2.66
C PRO A 118 -4.13 -16.61 -2.71
N GLU A 119 -4.49 -17.79 -3.25
CA GLU A 119 -3.58 -18.93 -3.34
C GLU A 119 -2.47 -18.66 -4.36
N ARG A 120 -2.85 -18.08 -5.50
CA ARG A 120 -1.88 -17.68 -6.52
C ARG A 120 -0.99 -16.53 -6.05
N GLU A 121 -1.57 -15.51 -5.40
CA GLU A 121 -0.81 -14.38 -4.83
C GLU A 121 0.21 -14.89 -3.79
N ALA A 122 -0.16 -15.87 -2.95
CA ALA A 122 0.76 -16.49 -2.00
C ALA A 122 1.87 -17.32 -2.68
N ARG A 123 1.55 -18.08 -3.74
CA ARG A 123 2.54 -18.89 -4.48
C ARG A 123 3.50 -18.05 -5.31
N GLU A 124 3.06 -16.90 -5.81
CA GLU A 124 3.87 -15.98 -6.61
C GLU A 124 4.57 -14.91 -5.76
N ALA A 125 4.28 -14.83 -4.46
CA ALA A 125 4.93 -13.91 -3.54
C ALA A 125 6.45 -14.08 -3.55
N GLY A 126 7.17 -13.02 -3.89
CA GLY A 126 8.64 -13.00 -3.94
C GLY A 126 9.26 -13.38 -5.29
N ARG A 127 8.47 -13.66 -6.33
CA ARG A 127 9.00 -13.83 -7.70
C ARG A 127 9.28 -12.47 -8.35
N LEU A 128 10.39 -12.39 -9.09
CA LEU A 128 10.79 -11.18 -9.84
C LEU A 128 9.88 -10.90 -11.04
N THR A 129 9.13 -11.91 -11.52
CA THR A 129 8.16 -11.79 -12.62
C THR A 129 6.78 -12.19 -12.14
N SER A 130 5.87 -11.23 -12.04
CA SER A 130 4.44 -11.47 -11.82
C SER A 130 3.70 -11.35 -13.15
N HIS A 131 3.15 -12.45 -13.67
CA HIS A 131 2.23 -12.41 -14.81
C HIS A 131 0.81 -12.20 -14.30
N ALA A 132 0.53 -11.01 -13.76
CA ALA A 132 -0.82 -10.64 -13.36
C ALA A 132 -1.70 -10.59 -14.61
N GLU A 133 -2.72 -11.44 -14.67
CA GLU A 133 -3.66 -11.43 -15.79
C GLU A 133 -4.50 -10.16 -15.71
N ASN A 134 -4.33 -9.30 -16.72
CA ASN A 134 -5.08 -8.05 -16.82
C ASN A 134 -6.45 -8.31 -17.47
N GLY A 135 -7.47 -7.70 -16.89
CA GLY A 135 -8.85 -7.85 -17.30
C GLY A 135 -9.72 -6.72 -16.78
N ALA A 136 -10.98 -7.02 -16.54
CA ALA A 136 -11.97 -6.07 -16.04
C ALA A 136 -12.86 -6.73 -14.99
N ASN A 137 -13.42 -5.91 -14.12
CA ASN A 137 -14.60 -6.31 -13.36
C ASN A 137 -15.84 -5.99 -14.19
N VAL A 138 -16.79 -6.92 -14.26
CA VAL A 138 -18.07 -6.76 -14.95
C VAL A 138 -19.12 -6.35 -13.92
N ILE A 139 -19.67 -5.15 -14.10
CA ILE A 139 -20.73 -4.59 -13.28
C ILE A 139 -22.01 -4.73 -14.10
N THR A 140 -23.04 -5.33 -13.55
CA THR A 140 -24.29 -5.56 -14.25
C THR A 140 -25.43 -5.06 -13.37
N PRO A 141 -26.36 -4.26 -13.91
CA PRO A 141 -27.58 -3.92 -13.18
C PRO A 141 -28.37 -5.19 -12.86
N PHE A 142 -28.92 -5.26 -11.66
CA PHE A 142 -29.66 -6.40 -11.15
C PHE A 142 -30.99 -5.91 -10.60
N TYR A 143 -32.09 -6.36 -11.18
CA TYR A 143 -33.42 -6.02 -10.73
C TYR A 143 -33.77 -6.91 -9.54
N CYS A 144 -33.85 -6.31 -8.34
CA CYS A 144 -34.22 -7.00 -7.12
C CYS A 144 -35.74 -7.16 -7.07
N THR A 145 -36.24 -8.38 -7.24
CA THR A 145 -37.68 -8.66 -7.28
C THR A 145 -38.37 -8.36 -5.95
N ASP A 146 -37.73 -8.69 -4.83
CA ASP A 146 -38.26 -8.44 -3.49
C ASP A 146 -38.34 -6.94 -3.13
N LEU A 147 -37.43 -6.13 -3.67
CA LEU A 147 -37.31 -4.70 -3.33
C LEU A 147 -37.92 -3.77 -4.39
N GLY A 148 -38.21 -4.30 -5.59
CA GLY A 148 -38.76 -3.54 -6.71
C GLY A 148 -37.80 -2.50 -7.32
N VAL A 149 -36.50 -2.59 -7.02
CA VAL A 149 -35.48 -1.63 -7.50
C VAL A 149 -34.34 -2.34 -8.23
N THR A 150 -33.65 -1.61 -9.10
CA THR A 150 -32.44 -2.11 -9.77
C THR A 150 -31.21 -1.61 -9.04
N ILE A 151 -30.27 -2.50 -8.70
CA ILE A 151 -28.99 -2.16 -8.06
C ILE A 151 -27.82 -2.49 -8.99
N LEU A 152 -26.60 -2.07 -8.63
CA LEU A 152 -25.38 -2.42 -9.34
C LEU A 152 -24.70 -3.64 -8.70
N VAL A 153 -24.41 -4.67 -9.48
CA VAL A 153 -23.70 -5.86 -8.99
C VAL A 153 -22.39 -6.00 -9.73
N ASN A 154 -21.26 -5.97 -9.01
CA ASN A 154 -20.00 -6.44 -9.55
C ASN A 154 -19.96 -7.97 -9.52
N ARG A 155 -20.19 -8.58 -10.68
CA ARG A 155 -20.18 -10.02 -10.89
C ARG A 155 -18.78 -10.62 -10.81
N GLY A 156 -17.76 -9.77 -10.88
CA GLY A 156 -16.36 -10.14 -10.69
C GLY A 156 -15.53 -10.05 -11.96
N PHE A 157 -14.40 -10.75 -11.94
CA PHE A 157 -13.30 -10.57 -12.89
C PHE A 157 -13.50 -11.38 -14.17
N VAL A 158 -13.20 -10.77 -15.32
CA VAL A 158 -13.01 -11.46 -16.60
C VAL A 158 -11.66 -11.08 -17.21
N PRO A 159 -10.92 -12.05 -17.79
CA PRO A 159 -9.75 -11.75 -18.63
C PRO A 159 -10.10 -10.82 -19.79
N LYS A 160 -9.13 -10.04 -20.27
CA LYS A 160 -9.34 -9.14 -21.43
C LYS A 160 -9.92 -9.84 -22.67
N LYS A 161 -9.57 -11.11 -22.88
CA LYS A 161 -10.10 -11.93 -24.00
C LYS A 161 -11.59 -12.27 -23.86
N LYS A 162 -12.14 -12.20 -22.64
CA LYS A 162 -13.53 -12.51 -22.29
C LYS A 162 -14.38 -11.29 -21.95
N LEU A 163 -13.90 -10.10 -22.31
CA LEU A 163 -14.59 -8.85 -21.98
C LEU A 163 -15.97 -8.77 -22.66
N LYS A 164 -16.02 -9.15 -23.95
CA LYS A 164 -17.25 -9.12 -24.75
C LYS A 164 -18.26 -10.15 -24.25
N PRO A 165 -19.55 -9.80 -24.06
CA PRO A 165 -20.59 -10.74 -23.62
C PRO A 165 -20.67 -12.03 -24.44
N GLU A 166 -20.54 -11.92 -25.77
CA GLU A 166 -20.55 -13.03 -26.74
C GLU A 166 -19.48 -14.10 -26.46
N THR A 167 -18.36 -13.72 -25.84
CA THR A 167 -17.26 -14.63 -25.53
C THR A 167 -17.45 -15.38 -24.20
N ARG A 168 -18.54 -15.10 -23.49
CA ARG A 168 -18.88 -15.65 -22.16
C ARG A 168 -20.38 -15.91 -22.00
N LEU A 169 -21.03 -16.50 -23.01
CA LEU A 169 -22.47 -16.77 -23.03
C LEU A 169 -22.98 -17.53 -21.79
N LYS A 170 -22.21 -18.52 -21.29
CA LYS A 170 -22.56 -19.24 -20.05
C LYS A 170 -22.69 -18.33 -18.84
N GLY A 171 -22.00 -17.19 -18.85
CA GLY A 171 -22.09 -16.17 -17.82
C GLY A 171 -23.20 -15.14 -18.07
N GLN A 172 -24.08 -15.29 -19.06
CA GLN A 172 -25.25 -14.43 -19.23
C GLN A 172 -26.46 -15.17 -18.67
N ILE A 173 -26.66 -15.08 -17.35
CA ILE A 173 -27.76 -15.79 -16.68
C ILE A 173 -29.01 -14.91 -16.79
N GLU A 174 -29.99 -15.38 -17.55
CA GLU A 174 -31.26 -14.68 -17.75
C GLU A 174 -32.32 -15.04 -16.69
N GLU A 175 -32.10 -16.13 -15.95
CA GLU A 175 -33.01 -16.61 -14.91
C GLU A 175 -32.94 -15.76 -13.63
N GLU A 176 -34.00 -15.85 -12.83
CA GLU A 176 -34.01 -15.31 -11.48
C GLU A 176 -33.12 -16.15 -10.55
N ILE A 177 -32.26 -15.49 -9.78
CA ILE A 177 -31.29 -16.14 -8.90
C ILE A 177 -31.29 -15.51 -7.51
N ASP A 178 -30.93 -16.33 -6.52
CA ASP A 178 -30.53 -15.86 -5.20
C ASP A 178 -29.05 -15.50 -5.22
N LEU A 179 -28.74 -14.21 -5.05
CA LEU A 179 -27.39 -13.68 -5.08
C LEU A 179 -26.96 -13.24 -3.68
N THR A 180 -25.79 -13.70 -3.26
CA THR A 180 -25.10 -13.18 -2.08
C THR A 180 -23.94 -12.29 -2.53
N GLY A 181 -23.86 -11.09 -1.98
CA GLY A 181 -22.79 -10.15 -2.29
C GLY A 181 -22.42 -9.29 -1.09
N VAL A 182 -21.28 -8.62 -1.18
CA VAL A 182 -20.77 -7.74 -0.12
C VAL A 182 -21.07 -6.30 -0.49
N VAL A 183 -21.72 -5.55 0.40
CA VAL A 183 -21.99 -4.13 0.18
C VAL A 183 -20.70 -3.34 0.13
N ARG A 184 -20.58 -2.47 -0.88
CA ARG A 184 -19.43 -1.58 -1.03
C ARG A 184 -19.86 -0.19 -1.49
N LEU A 185 -19.26 0.83 -0.89
CA LEU A 185 -19.62 2.23 -1.12
C LEU A 185 -18.88 2.85 -2.32
N SER A 186 -19.40 3.99 -2.80
CA SER A 186 -18.78 4.80 -3.86
C SER A 186 -17.32 5.15 -3.50
N GLU A 187 -16.42 4.97 -4.47
CA GLU A 187 -15.00 5.23 -4.32
C GLU A 187 -14.70 6.69 -4.67
N LYS A 188 -13.96 7.38 -3.80
CA LYS A 188 -13.37 8.67 -4.15
C LYS A 188 -12.22 8.45 -5.14
N ARG A 189 -12.24 9.18 -6.25
CA ARG A 189 -11.15 9.18 -7.23
C ARG A 189 -9.83 9.55 -6.55
N LYS A 190 -8.82 8.69 -6.71
CA LYS A 190 -7.46 8.95 -6.21
C LYS A 190 -6.69 9.85 -7.18
N PRO A 191 -5.71 10.64 -6.70
CA PRO A 191 -4.76 11.32 -7.57
C PRO A 191 -4.13 10.35 -8.57
N PHE A 192 -3.93 10.78 -9.81
CA PHE A 192 -3.34 10.00 -10.91
C PHE A 192 -4.18 8.83 -11.45
N VAL A 193 -5.41 8.63 -10.96
CA VAL A 193 -6.38 7.74 -11.63
C VAL A 193 -7.08 8.54 -12.74
N PRO A 194 -7.17 8.03 -13.99
CA PRO A 194 -7.93 8.71 -15.04
C PRO A 194 -9.42 8.83 -14.70
N GLU A 195 -10.11 9.77 -15.33
CA GLU A 195 -11.56 9.94 -15.16
C GLU A 195 -12.34 8.84 -15.87
N ASN A 196 -13.49 8.48 -15.29
CA ASN A 196 -14.39 7.51 -15.90
C ASN A 196 -14.91 8.03 -17.25
N ASN A 197 -15.01 7.15 -18.25
CA ASN A 197 -15.58 7.47 -19.55
C ASN A 197 -16.86 6.66 -19.76
N ALA A 198 -18.01 7.28 -19.47
CA ALA A 198 -19.32 6.66 -19.59
C ALA A 198 -19.66 6.30 -21.04
N GLU A 199 -19.35 7.18 -22.00
CA GLU A 199 -19.66 6.98 -23.43
C GLU A 199 -18.98 5.74 -24.02
N LYS A 200 -17.72 5.50 -23.66
CA LYS A 200 -16.95 4.32 -24.11
C LYS A 200 -17.14 3.13 -23.18
N ASN A 201 -17.96 3.27 -22.14
CA ASN A 201 -18.16 2.28 -21.10
C ASN A 201 -16.84 1.77 -20.48
N ARG A 202 -15.96 2.72 -20.15
CA ARG A 202 -14.66 2.45 -19.54
C ARG A 202 -14.55 3.17 -18.21
N TRP A 203 -14.65 2.39 -17.15
CA TRP A 203 -14.60 2.87 -15.78
C TRP A 203 -13.27 2.50 -15.15
N HIS A 204 -12.74 3.38 -14.31
CA HIS A 204 -11.46 3.20 -13.62
C HIS A 204 -11.65 3.06 -12.10
N TYR A 205 -12.70 3.65 -11.57
CA TYR A 205 -13.09 3.57 -10.16
C TYR A 205 -14.61 3.48 -10.05
N ARG A 206 -15.10 2.98 -8.91
CA ARG A 206 -16.54 2.82 -8.65
C ARG A 206 -17.18 4.15 -8.27
N ASP A 207 -17.81 4.80 -9.23
CA ASP A 207 -18.62 6.02 -9.03
C ASP A 207 -20.10 5.63 -9.14
N LEU A 208 -20.76 5.41 -8.00
CA LEU A 208 -22.10 4.84 -7.98
C LEU A 208 -23.12 5.78 -8.60
N GLU A 209 -22.98 7.07 -8.34
CA GLU A 209 -23.86 8.11 -8.83
C GLU A 209 -23.77 8.23 -10.36
N ALA A 210 -22.57 8.18 -10.93
CA ALA A 210 -22.40 8.19 -12.38
C ALA A 210 -22.84 6.87 -13.03
N MET A 211 -22.55 5.72 -12.42
CA MET A 211 -22.96 4.41 -12.94
C MET A 211 -24.48 4.22 -12.90
N ALA A 212 -25.13 4.68 -11.82
CA ALA A 212 -26.58 4.71 -11.66
C ALA A 212 -27.25 5.50 -12.78
N LYS A 213 -26.75 6.71 -13.08
CA LYS A 213 -27.28 7.56 -14.17
C LYS A 213 -27.24 6.88 -15.55
N VAL A 214 -26.19 6.10 -15.83
CA VAL A 214 -26.04 5.42 -17.13
C VAL A 214 -26.95 4.20 -17.23
N THR A 215 -27.20 3.52 -16.12
CA THR A 215 -27.91 2.23 -16.09
C THR A 215 -29.40 2.35 -15.76
N GLY A 216 -29.79 3.44 -15.09
CA GLY A 216 -31.09 3.58 -14.45
C GLY A 216 -31.23 2.80 -13.15
N ALA A 217 -30.12 2.32 -12.57
CA ALA A 217 -30.09 1.67 -11.27
C ALA A 217 -30.03 2.70 -10.14
N GLU A 218 -30.38 2.27 -8.93
CA GLU A 218 -30.08 2.99 -7.69
C GLU A 218 -28.56 2.97 -7.43
N PRO A 219 -28.00 3.98 -6.72
CA PRO A 219 -26.59 4.04 -6.37
C PRO A 219 -26.23 3.08 -5.22
N ILE A 220 -26.70 1.85 -5.32
CA ILE A 220 -26.46 0.74 -4.39
C ILE A 220 -25.61 -0.29 -5.11
N PHE A 221 -24.57 -0.78 -4.44
CA PHE A 221 -23.60 -1.67 -5.06
C PHE A 221 -23.18 -2.83 -4.17
N ILE A 222 -23.14 -4.03 -4.76
CA ILE A 222 -22.63 -5.24 -4.12
C ILE A 222 -21.56 -5.93 -4.98
N ASP A 223 -20.49 -6.41 -4.33
CA ASP A 223 -19.53 -7.34 -4.94
C ASP A 223 -20.07 -8.76 -4.77
N ALA A 224 -20.37 -9.47 -5.87
CA ALA A 224 -20.85 -10.85 -5.81
C ALA A 224 -19.84 -11.77 -5.13
N ASP A 225 -20.32 -12.70 -4.33
CA ASP A 225 -19.47 -13.68 -3.64
C ASP A 225 -18.81 -14.65 -4.62
N PHE A 226 -17.83 -15.44 -4.14
CA PHE A 226 -17.16 -16.42 -4.98
C PHE A 226 -18.09 -17.56 -5.42
N ARG A 227 -19.12 -17.89 -4.63
CA ARG A 227 -20.08 -18.97 -4.92
C ARG A 227 -20.97 -18.65 -6.11
N SER A 228 -21.18 -17.36 -6.38
CA SER A 228 -21.89 -16.83 -7.55
C SER A 228 -21.06 -16.90 -8.85
N THR A 229 -19.84 -17.45 -8.80
CA THR A 229 -18.99 -17.65 -9.98
C THR A 229 -19.59 -18.68 -10.93
N VAL A 230 -19.72 -18.29 -12.19
CA VAL A 230 -20.21 -19.18 -13.24
C VAL A 230 -19.03 -19.69 -14.08
N PRO A 231 -18.90 -21.01 -14.31
CA PRO A 231 -17.86 -21.55 -15.17
C PRO A 231 -17.88 -20.91 -16.58
N GLY A 232 -16.78 -20.24 -16.92
CA GLY A 232 -16.64 -19.53 -18.18
C GLY A 232 -17.15 -18.09 -18.19
N GLY A 233 -17.85 -17.65 -17.14
CA GLY A 233 -18.29 -16.27 -16.90
C GLY A 233 -17.34 -15.48 -15.98
N PRO A 234 -17.82 -14.35 -15.43
CA PRO A 234 -17.10 -13.58 -14.42
C PRO A 234 -16.80 -14.40 -13.16
N ILE A 235 -15.60 -14.21 -12.60
CA ILE A 235 -15.15 -14.84 -11.36
C ILE A 235 -15.48 -13.91 -10.20
N GLY A 236 -16.42 -14.30 -9.33
CA GLY A 236 -16.85 -13.54 -8.17
C GLY A 236 -15.80 -13.50 -7.04
N GLY A 237 -16.17 -12.91 -5.90
CA GLY A 237 -15.29 -12.84 -4.73
C GLY A 237 -14.06 -11.95 -4.90
N GLN A 238 -14.12 -10.96 -5.80
CA GLN A 238 -12.97 -10.11 -6.16
C GLN A 238 -12.77 -8.91 -5.22
N THR A 239 -13.42 -8.92 -4.06
CA THR A 239 -13.21 -7.91 -3.02
C THR A 239 -11.83 -8.09 -2.41
N ARG A 240 -10.90 -7.17 -2.72
CA ARG A 240 -9.56 -7.16 -2.09
C ARG A 240 -9.64 -6.66 -0.66
N VAL A 241 -9.25 -7.52 0.28
CA VAL A 241 -9.10 -7.20 1.71
C VAL A 241 -7.63 -7.30 2.15
N SER A 242 -6.73 -7.65 1.22
CA SER A 242 -5.31 -7.77 1.51
C SER A 242 -4.68 -6.39 1.63
N LEU A 243 -3.94 -6.18 2.71
CA LEU A 243 -3.05 -5.04 2.85
C LEU A 243 -1.60 -5.55 2.82
N ARG A 244 -0.81 -5.05 1.87
CA ARG A 244 0.60 -5.42 1.69
C ARG A 244 1.39 -5.30 3.00
N ASN A 245 2.01 -6.37 3.50
CA ASN A 245 2.63 -6.41 4.82
C ASN A 245 4.16 -6.56 4.75
N GLU A 246 4.87 -5.45 4.50
CA GLU A 246 6.35 -5.43 4.50
C GLU A 246 6.93 -5.08 5.88
N HIS A 247 6.09 -4.91 6.90
CA HIS A 247 6.52 -4.38 8.20
C HIS A 247 7.57 -5.27 8.88
N MET A 248 7.53 -6.60 8.67
CA MET A 248 8.54 -7.50 9.23
C MET A 248 9.94 -7.20 8.70
N GLN A 249 10.09 -6.98 7.38
CA GLN A 249 11.38 -6.64 6.79
C GLN A 249 11.89 -5.32 7.36
N TYR A 250 11.03 -4.31 7.47
CA TYR A 250 11.41 -3.03 8.08
C TYR A 250 11.78 -3.17 9.55
N ILE A 251 11.05 -3.98 10.34
CA ILE A 251 11.37 -4.25 11.75
C ILE A 251 12.80 -4.81 11.87
N ILE A 252 13.13 -5.81 11.03
CA ILE A 252 14.48 -6.41 11.00
C ILE A 252 15.52 -5.35 10.63
N THR A 253 15.27 -4.55 9.59
CA THR A 253 16.19 -3.49 9.17
C THR A 253 16.45 -2.46 10.27
N TRP A 254 15.40 -1.97 10.94
CA TRP A 254 15.54 -0.93 11.97
C TRP A 254 16.22 -1.44 13.23
N TYR A 255 15.86 -2.63 13.72
CA TYR A 255 16.54 -3.21 14.87
C TYR A 255 17.96 -3.68 14.54
N GLY A 256 18.21 -4.14 13.31
CA GLY A 256 19.56 -4.45 12.82
C GLY A 256 20.44 -3.21 12.80
N LEU A 257 19.94 -2.08 12.26
CA LEU A 257 20.64 -0.81 12.28
C LEU A 257 20.88 -0.31 13.71
N CYS A 258 19.87 -0.42 14.59
CA CYS A 258 20.00 -0.09 16.01
C CYS A 258 21.12 -0.90 16.67
N ALA A 259 21.14 -2.22 16.48
CA ALA A 259 22.15 -3.10 17.07
C ALA A 259 23.56 -2.81 16.53
N ALA A 260 23.71 -2.69 15.22
CA ALA A 260 25.00 -2.41 14.58
C ALA A 260 25.57 -1.05 15.02
N THR A 261 24.77 0.01 15.00
CA THR A 261 25.22 1.36 15.39
C THR A 261 25.48 1.47 16.88
N SER A 262 24.69 0.81 17.73
CA SER A 262 24.96 0.70 19.16
C SER A 262 26.27 -0.04 19.44
N PHE A 263 26.54 -1.13 18.72
CA PHE A 263 27.79 -1.90 18.85
C PHE A 263 29.01 -1.06 18.45
N LEU A 264 28.95 -0.36 17.32
CA LEU A 264 30.01 0.54 16.87
C LEU A 264 30.26 1.66 17.87
N TRP A 265 29.19 2.24 18.43
CA TRP A 265 29.29 3.27 19.46
C TRP A 265 29.96 2.74 20.74
N TYR A 266 29.53 1.57 21.22
CA TYR A 266 30.11 0.91 22.40
C TYR A 266 31.60 0.60 22.20
N ARG A 267 31.97 0.07 21.03
CA ARG A 267 33.37 -0.22 20.67
C ARG A 267 34.22 1.05 20.51
N LYS A 268 33.64 2.18 20.10
CA LYS A 268 34.40 3.42 19.93
C LYS A 268 34.63 4.15 21.25
N PHE A 269 33.62 4.22 22.12
CA PHE A 269 33.63 5.12 23.29
C PHE A 269 33.74 4.43 24.65
N ILE A 270 33.45 3.12 24.76
CA ILE A 270 33.50 2.39 26.04
C ILE A 270 34.65 1.39 26.06
N ARG A 271 34.65 0.41 25.14
CA ARG A 271 35.81 -0.46 24.93
C ARG A 271 36.81 0.30 24.07
N LYS A 272 37.68 1.14 24.64
CA LYS A 272 38.76 1.81 23.90
C LYS A 272 39.71 0.77 23.27
N VAL A 273 39.31 0.16 22.16
CA VAL A 273 40.17 -0.67 21.32
C VAL A 273 40.73 0.29 20.27
N PRO A 274 42.05 0.43 20.15
CA PRO A 274 42.62 1.25 19.09
C PRO A 274 42.13 0.70 17.75
N VAL A 275 41.54 1.59 16.94
CA VAL A 275 41.15 1.28 15.56
C VAL A 275 42.40 1.29 14.70
#